data_AF-A0A2A2SCR9-F1
#
_entry.id   AF-A0A2A2SCR9-F1
#
_cell.length_a   1.000
_cell.length_b   1.000
_cell.length_c   1.000
_cell.angle_alpha   90.00
_cell.angle_beta   90.00
_cell.angle_gamma   90.00
#
_symmetry.space_group_name_H-M   'P 1'
#
loop_
_entity.id
_entity.type
_entity.pdbx_description
1 polymer ?
#
loop_
_entity_poly.entity_id
_entity_poly.type
_entity_poly.pdbx_seq_one_letter_code
_entity_poly.pdbx_strand_id
1 'polypeptide(L)'
;MTAAFVDLIIPDSGPLISLAHADRLDLIEVFDRPIVIADIVKLECLKKPTAPDYPVLERWFARIGNRVRVVDTPMREPYEAALQRERAGERRATSGFGDATLAYMLRRLDDFAAPGAVPLVLIEDEGASRLLSRFERAHILSTRTWLISLERAGVIPSARDVINKIAHGGRELSELQADRPGVGDDGKSAWLGQVVGRDGSTAASEKDQA
;
A
#
# COMPACT_ATOMS: atom_id res chain seq x y z
N MET A 1 -10.50 -24.74 7.49
CA MET A 1 -9.50 -23.76 7.97
C MET A 1 -9.86 -22.44 7.34
N THR A 2 -10.21 -21.44 8.14
CA THR A 2 -10.44 -20.05 7.70
C THR A 2 -9.09 -19.41 7.39
N ALA A 3 -8.97 -18.70 6.26
CA ALA A 3 -7.73 -17.99 5.95
C ALA A 3 -7.50 -16.86 6.96
N ALA A 4 -6.25 -16.64 7.37
CA ALA A 4 -5.90 -15.51 8.24
C ALA A 4 -6.26 -14.19 7.54
N PHE A 5 -6.88 -13.27 8.28
CA PHE A 5 -7.22 -11.94 7.77
C PHE A 5 -5.98 -11.04 7.68
N VAL A 6 -6.05 -9.92 6.93
CA VAL A 6 -4.86 -9.07 6.68
C VAL A 6 -5.07 -7.61 7.07
N ASP A 7 -3.99 -6.94 7.45
CA ASP A 7 -3.91 -5.48 7.57
C ASP A 7 -2.94 -4.93 6.51
N LEU A 8 -3.38 -3.92 5.75
CA LEU A 8 -2.55 -3.32 4.70
C LEU A 8 -1.49 -2.39 5.31
N ILE A 9 -0.24 -2.65 4.97
CA ILE A 9 0.93 -1.84 5.31
C ILE A 9 1.59 -1.39 4.02
N ILE A 10 1.82 -0.07 3.91
CA ILE A 10 2.46 0.57 2.76
C ILE A 10 3.77 1.22 3.24
N PRO A 11 4.89 0.48 3.19
CA PRO A 11 6.18 0.97 3.68
C PRO A 11 6.96 1.78 2.63
N ASP A 12 6.51 1.78 1.39
CA ASP A 12 7.10 2.50 0.25
C ASP A 12 6.08 3.47 -0.37
N SER A 13 6.55 4.62 -0.86
CA SER A 13 5.72 5.63 -1.50
C SER A 13 5.35 5.27 -2.94
N GLY A 14 6.10 4.36 -3.56
CA GLY A 14 5.92 3.93 -4.95
C GLY A 14 4.47 3.57 -5.30
N PRO A 15 3.83 2.63 -4.59
CA PRO A 15 2.44 2.25 -4.85
C PRO A 15 1.46 3.43 -4.84
N LEU A 16 1.60 4.35 -3.88
CA LEU A 16 0.70 5.52 -3.77
C LEU A 16 0.92 6.51 -4.90
N ILE A 17 2.19 6.81 -5.22
CA ILE A 17 2.54 7.73 -6.31
C ILE A 17 2.06 7.14 -7.64
N SER A 18 2.30 5.86 -7.89
CA SER A 18 1.80 5.14 -9.06
C SER A 18 0.29 5.27 -9.22
N LEU A 19 -0.48 4.95 -8.18
CA LEU A 19 -1.94 5.05 -8.26
C LEU A 19 -2.42 6.50 -8.42
N ALA A 20 -1.71 7.48 -7.84
CA ALA A 20 -2.02 8.89 -8.01
C ALA A 20 -1.86 9.36 -9.48
N HIS A 21 -0.86 8.87 -10.20
CA HIS A 21 -0.71 9.15 -11.65
C HIS A 21 -1.88 8.64 -12.50
N ALA A 22 -2.61 7.64 -12.02
CA ALA A 22 -3.82 7.13 -12.68
C ALA A 22 -5.13 7.73 -12.13
N ASP A 23 -5.05 8.63 -11.13
CA ASP A 23 -6.19 9.09 -10.32
C ASP A 23 -6.98 7.91 -9.70
N ARG A 24 -6.25 6.88 -9.25
CA ARG A 24 -6.82 5.60 -8.74
C ARG A 24 -6.44 5.27 -7.29
N LEU A 25 -6.22 6.28 -6.45
CA LEU A 25 -6.01 6.05 -5.01
C LEU A 25 -7.25 5.48 -4.30
N ASP A 26 -8.44 5.57 -4.92
CA ASP A 26 -9.65 4.86 -4.50
C ASP A 26 -9.42 3.34 -4.38
N LEU A 27 -8.50 2.78 -5.16
CA LEU A 27 -8.18 1.36 -5.11
C LEU A 27 -7.55 0.93 -3.81
N ILE A 28 -6.86 1.81 -3.10
CA ILE A 28 -6.33 1.49 -1.77
C ILE A 28 -7.47 1.35 -0.74
N GLU A 29 -8.59 2.02 -0.97
CA GLU A 29 -9.73 2.06 -0.04
C GLU A 29 -10.63 0.83 -0.10
N VAL A 30 -10.42 -0.07 -1.07
CA VAL A 30 -11.14 -1.34 -1.12
C VAL A 30 -10.76 -2.25 0.06
N PHE A 31 -9.64 -1.96 0.74
CA PHE A 31 -9.34 -2.51 2.06
C PHE A 31 -10.15 -1.80 3.13
N ASP A 32 -11.13 -2.50 3.71
CA ASP A 32 -12.05 -1.95 4.73
C ASP A 32 -11.43 -1.77 6.13
N ARG A 33 -10.12 -2.00 6.26
CA ARG A 33 -9.39 -1.97 7.52
C ARG A 33 -8.42 -0.79 7.56
N PRO A 34 -7.96 -0.36 8.75
CA PRO A 34 -6.96 0.69 8.87
C PRO A 34 -5.70 0.36 8.05
N ILE A 35 -5.24 1.34 7.30
CA ILE A 35 -4.08 1.26 6.42
C ILE A 35 -2.92 1.90 7.15
N VAL A 36 -1.82 1.16 7.31
CA VAL A 36 -0.64 1.66 8.01
C VAL A 36 0.36 2.18 6.99
N ILE A 37 0.81 3.43 7.18
CA ILE A 37 1.75 4.11 6.29
C ILE A 37 2.85 4.71 7.14
N ALA A 38 4.11 4.61 6.72
CA ALA A 38 5.19 5.30 7.40
C ALA A 38 5.12 6.83 7.19
N ASP A 39 5.54 7.61 8.19
CA ASP A 39 5.65 9.06 8.09
C ASP A 39 6.50 9.52 6.89
N ILE A 40 7.63 8.87 6.64
CA ILE A 40 8.50 9.14 5.49
C ILE A 40 7.75 8.92 4.18
N VAL A 41 6.89 7.91 4.07
CA VAL A 41 6.08 7.68 2.87
C VAL A 41 5.15 8.85 2.60
N LYS A 42 4.47 9.37 3.63
CA LYS A 42 3.63 10.56 3.49
C LYS A 42 4.45 11.79 3.09
N LEU A 43 5.62 11.99 3.70
CA LEU A 43 6.51 13.10 3.37
C LEU A 43 7.02 13.01 1.93
N GLU A 44 7.38 11.81 1.46
CA GLU A 44 7.79 11.52 0.09
C GLU A 44 6.69 11.87 -0.91
N CYS A 45 5.47 11.38 -0.68
CA CYS A 45 4.30 11.65 -1.51
C CYS A 45 4.00 13.16 -1.63
N LEU A 46 4.26 13.93 -0.57
CA LEU A 46 3.96 15.37 -0.53
C LEU A 46 5.21 16.25 -0.73
N LYS A 47 6.34 15.66 -1.13
CA LYS A 47 7.62 16.38 -1.23
C LYS A 47 7.64 17.42 -2.34
N LYS A 48 6.93 17.18 -3.45
CA LYS A 48 7.01 17.97 -4.70
C LYS A 48 5.64 18.53 -5.10
N PRO A 49 5.25 19.73 -4.61
CA PRO A 49 3.96 20.35 -4.95
C PRO A 49 3.71 20.58 -6.45
N THR A 50 4.77 20.67 -7.25
CA THR A 50 4.68 20.86 -8.70
C THR A 50 4.53 19.57 -9.48
N ALA A 51 4.55 18.40 -8.83
CA ALA A 51 4.45 17.11 -9.50
C ALA A 51 2.99 16.79 -9.87
N PRO A 52 2.73 16.10 -11.00
CA PRO A 52 1.36 15.83 -11.47
C PRO A 52 0.49 15.02 -10.48
N ASP A 53 1.11 14.16 -9.68
CA ASP A 53 0.50 13.30 -8.67
C ASP A 53 0.12 14.03 -7.38
N TYR A 54 0.77 15.18 -7.10
CA TYR A 54 0.62 15.89 -5.83
C TYR A 54 -0.82 16.26 -5.47
N PRO A 55 -1.63 16.88 -6.36
CA PRO A 55 -2.99 17.26 -6.00
C PRO A 55 -3.88 16.07 -5.65
N VAL A 56 -3.63 14.91 -6.26
CA VAL A 56 -4.38 13.67 -6.00
C VAL A 56 -3.98 13.11 -4.63
N LEU A 57 -2.68 13.05 -4.33
CA LEU A 57 -2.14 12.59 -3.05
C LEU A 57 -2.59 13.50 -1.89
N GLU A 58 -2.50 14.82 -2.07
CA GLU A 58 -2.93 15.80 -1.07
C GLU A 58 -4.41 15.65 -0.73
N ARG A 59 -5.29 15.61 -1.75
CA ARG A 59 -6.73 15.39 -1.55
C ARG A 59 -7.01 14.05 -0.87
N TRP A 60 -6.30 13.00 -1.25
CA TRP A 60 -6.50 11.67 -0.67
C TRP A 60 -6.11 11.63 0.81
N PHE A 61 -4.92 12.11 1.18
CA PHE A 61 -4.50 12.19 2.58
C PHE A 61 -5.41 13.08 3.44
N ALA A 62 -5.96 14.16 2.86
CA ALA A 62 -6.90 15.02 3.56
C ALA A 62 -8.27 14.36 3.80
N ARG A 63 -8.76 13.56 2.83
CA ARG A 63 -10.08 12.93 2.88
C ARG A 63 -10.12 11.62 3.65
N ILE A 64 -9.07 10.80 3.56
CA ILE A 64 -9.10 9.41 4.05
C ILE A 64 -9.23 9.30 5.58
N GLY A 65 -8.95 10.38 6.31
CA GLY A 65 -9.25 10.50 7.73
C GLY A 65 -8.55 9.43 8.58
N ASN A 66 -9.27 8.87 9.55
CA ASN A 66 -8.77 7.86 10.48
C ASN A 66 -8.57 6.47 9.87
N ARG A 67 -8.89 6.27 8.58
CA ARG A 67 -8.60 5.01 7.87
C ARG A 67 -7.11 4.84 7.58
N VAL A 68 -6.33 5.92 7.57
CA VAL A 68 -4.86 5.85 7.46
C VAL A 68 -4.22 6.16 8.81
N ARG A 69 -3.48 5.19 9.33
CA ARG A 69 -2.58 5.37 10.48
C ARG A 69 -1.18 5.66 9.97
N VAL A 70 -0.75 6.91 10.13
CA VAL A 70 0.66 7.29 9.87
C VAL A 70 1.49 6.92 11.10
N VAL A 71 2.54 6.13 10.91
CA VAL A 71 3.45 5.73 11.99
C VAL A 71 4.76 6.51 11.91
N ASP A 72 5.15 7.11 13.02
CA ASP A 72 6.43 7.81 13.12
C ASP A 72 7.59 6.83 13.05
N THR A 73 8.63 7.19 12.32
CA THR A 73 9.86 6.40 12.22
C THR A 73 11.06 7.20 12.75
N PRO A 74 12.13 6.53 13.20
CA PRO A 74 13.37 7.22 13.61
C PRO A 74 14.03 8.02 12.49
N MET A 75 13.56 7.87 11.26
CA MET A 75 14.11 8.50 10.06
C MET A 75 13.54 9.89 9.82
N ARG A 76 12.51 10.32 10.57
CA ARG A 76 11.82 11.60 10.35
C ARG A 76 12.73 12.80 10.38
N GLU A 77 13.41 13.04 11.51
CA GLU A 77 14.26 14.22 11.65
C GLU A 77 15.43 14.22 10.66
N PRO A 78 16.17 13.09 10.45
CA PRO A 78 17.21 13.06 9.44
C PRO A 78 16.68 13.23 8.00
N TYR A 79 15.47 12.75 7.71
CA TYR A 79 14.82 12.94 6.40
C TYR A 79 14.47 14.41 6.17
N GLU A 80 13.85 15.07 7.15
CA GLU A 80 13.51 16.49 7.06
C GLU A 80 14.77 17.35 6.88
N ALA A 81 15.86 17.05 7.60
CA ALA A 81 17.14 17.71 7.41
C ALA A 81 17.72 17.47 6.00
N ALA A 82 17.65 16.23 5.49
CA ALA A 82 18.05 15.89 4.13
C ALA A 82 17.20 16.63 3.07
N LEU A 83 15.90 16.76 3.30
CA LEU A 83 14.99 17.47 2.42
C LEU A 83 15.33 18.97 2.32
N GLN A 84 15.72 19.60 3.43
CA GLN A 84 16.20 20.99 3.39
C GLN A 84 17.48 21.12 2.57
N ARG A 85 18.40 20.15 2.68
CA ARG A 85 19.60 20.12 1.83
C ARG A 85 19.27 19.95 0.35
N GLU A 86 18.28 19.10 0.00
CA GLU A 86 17.80 19.00 -1.39
C GLU A 86 17.25 20.33 -1.92
N ARG A 87 16.46 21.02 -1.10
CA ARG A 87 15.92 22.35 -1.44
C ARG A 87 17.01 23.41 -1.58
N ALA A 88 18.12 23.26 -0.85
CA ALA A 88 19.31 24.10 -0.98
C ALA A 88 20.21 23.72 -2.18
N GLY A 89 19.83 22.70 -2.97
CA GLY A 89 20.52 22.30 -4.20
C GLY A 89 21.37 21.03 -4.10
N GLU A 90 21.45 20.38 -2.93
CA GLU A 90 22.15 19.10 -2.79
C GLU A 90 21.34 17.99 -3.49
N ARG A 91 21.87 17.42 -4.57
CA ARG A 91 21.12 16.42 -5.34
C ARG A 91 21.02 15.10 -4.56
N ARG A 92 19.79 14.57 -4.46
CA ARG A 92 19.49 13.23 -3.93
C ARG A 92 19.84 13.03 -2.45
N ALA A 93 19.82 14.09 -1.64
CA ALA A 93 20.11 13.99 -0.21
C ALA A 93 19.09 13.11 0.55
N THR A 94 17.86 12.94 0.05
CA THR A 94 16.86 12.02 0.65
C THR A 94 16.94 10.59 0.09
N SER A 95 17.91 10.27 -0.77
CA SER A 95 18.06 8.92 -1.32
C SER A 95 18.40 7.92 -0.21
N GLY A 96 17.84 6.70 -0.30
CA GLY A 96 18.05 5.63 0.67
C GLY A 96 17.17 5.69 1.92
N PHE A 97 16.45 6.80 2.16
CA PHE A 97 15.50 6.89 3.27
C PHE A 97 14.27 5.99 3.09
N GLY A 98 13.81 5.79 1.85
CA GLY A 98 12.76 4.81 1.54
C GLY A 98 13.18 3.40 1.95
N ASP A 99 14.36 2.96 1.52
CA ASP A 99 14.92 1.65 1.88
C ASP A 99 15.13 1.49 3.39
N ALA A 100 15.62 2.52 4.06
CA ALA A 100 15.79 2.52 5.51
C ALA A 100 14.43 2.41 6.24
N THR A 101 13.42 3.14 5.76
CA THR A 101 12.04 3.10 6.27
C THR A 101 11.43 1.73 6.09
N LEU A 102 11.56 1.16 4.89
CA LEU A 102 11.16 -0.20 4.62
C LEU A 102 11.83 -1.17 5.61
N ALA A 103 13.16 -1.18 5.68
CA ALA A 103 13.89 -2.09 6.57
C ALA A 103 13.53 -1.93 8.06
N TYR A 104 13.20 -0.71 8.52
CA TYR A 104 12.67 -0.47 9.85
C TYR A 104 11.28 -1.09 10.03
N MET A 105 10.35 -0.79 9.10
CA MET A 105 8.98 -1.30 9.13
C MET A 105 8.95 -2.83 9.11
N LEU A 106 9.80 -3.45 8.27
CA LEU A 106 9.88 -4.91 8.12
C LEU A 106 10.22 -5.63 9.43
N ARG A 107 11.13 -5.06 10.23
CA ARG A 107 11.54 -5.63 11.53
C ARG A 107 10.46 -5.51 12.60
N ARG A 108 9.37 -4.78 12.33
CA ARG A 108 8.31 -4.43 13.26
C ARG A 108 6.92 -4.66 12.68
N LEU A 109 6.78 -5.48 11.64
CA LEU A 109 5.49 -5.70 10.97
C LEU A 109 4.39 -6.14 11.95
N ASP A 110 4.73 -7.01 12.90
CA ASP A 110 3.78 -7.48 13.92
C ASP A 110 3.34 -6.35 14.89
N ASP A 111 4.15 -5.30 15.09
CA ASP A 111 3.76 -4.11 15.87
C ASP A 111 2.73 -3.24 15.12
N PHE A 112 2.63 -3.43 13.79
CA PHE A 112 1.78 -2.62 12.93
C PHE A 112 0.45 -3.26 12.59
N ALA A 113 0.35 -4.58 12.70
CA ALA A 113 -0.86 -5.34 12.45
C ALA A 113 -1.64 -5.61 13.76
N ALA A 114 -2.96 -5.77 13.66
CA ALA A 114 -3.76 -6.21 14.78
C ALA A 114 -3.38 -7.63 15.23
N PRO A 115 -3.56 -7.99 16.51
CA PRO A 115 -3.34 -9.37 16.96
C PRO A 115 -4.10 -10.39 16.10
N GLY A 116 -3.41 -11.42 15.62
CA GLY A 116 -3.95 -12.45 14.73
C GLY A 116 -4.05 -12.06 13.24
N ALA A 117 -3.80 -10.80 12.88
CA ALA A 117 -3.75 -10.36 11.49
C ALA A 117 -2.41 -10.73 10.85
N VAL A 118 -2.44 -11.06 9.57
CA VAL A 118 -1.24 -11.17 8.74
C VAL A 118 -0.93 -9.80 8.10
N PRO A 119 0.25 -9.22 8.32
CA PRO A 119 0.69 -8.01 7.62
C PRO A 119 0.68 -8.22 6.10
N LEU A 120 -0.13 -7.45 5.36
CA LEU A 120 -0.07 -7.39 3.90
C LEU A 120 0.73 -6.18 3.47
N VAL A 121 1.87 -6.42 2.84
CA VAL A 121 2.82 -5.40 2.44
C VAL A 121 2.70 -5.16 0.94
N LEU A 122 2.27 -3.95 0.57
CA LEU A 122 2.18 -3.53 -0.83
C LEU A 122 3.51 -2.90 -1.26
N ILE A 123 4.11 -3.44 -2.31
CA ILE A 123 5.43 -3.00 -2.83
C ILE A 123 5.39 -2.71 -4.33
N GLU A 124 6.39 -2.00 -4.81
CA GLU A 124 6.56 -1.74 -6.25
C GLU A 124 7.86 -2.32 -6.81
N ASP A 125 8.98 -2.25 -6.09
CA ASP A 125 10.28 -2.65 -6.60
C ASP A 125 10.77 -4.04 -6.13
N GLU A 126 11.73 -4.60 -6.88
CA GLU A 126 12.33 -5.89 -6.60
C GLU A 126 13.23 -5.90 -5.35
N GLY A 127 13.84 -4.77 -5.00
CA GLY A 127 14.68 -4.63 -3.81
C GLY A 127 13.86 -4.89 -2.55
N ALA A 128 12.68 -4.27 -2.47
CA ALA A 128 11.72 -4.50 -1.41
C ALA A 128 11.26 -5.96 -1.34
N SER A 129 10.92 -6.56 -2.48
CA SER A 129 10.53 -7.97 -2.57
C SER A 129 11.62 -8.90 -2.03
N ARG A 130 12.89 -8.65 -2.39
CA ARG A 130 14.02 -9.45 -1.92
C ARG A 130 14.23 -9.32 -0.41
N LEU A 131 14.13 -8.12 0.15
CA LEU A 131 14.22 -7.90 1.60
C LEU A 131 13.11 -8.64 2.34
N LEU A 132 11.89 -8.58 1.80
CA LEU A 132 10.68 -9.19 2.36
C LEU A 132 10.65 -10.72 2.27
N SER A 133 11.38 -11.33 1.32
CA SER A 133 11.39 -12.78 1.11
C SER A 133 11.77 -13.59 2.35
N ARG A 134 12.46 -12.97 3.31
CA ARG A 134 12.88 -13.57 4.60
C ARG A 134 11.80 -13.55 5.68
N PHE A 135 10.67 -12.87 5.47
CA PHE A 135 9.63 -12.68 6.47
C PHE A 135 8.42 -13.59 6.16
N GLU A 136 8.36 -14.78 6.74
CA GLU A 136 7.30 -15.76 6.42
C GLU A 136 5.90 -15.33 6.86
N ARG A 137 5.79 -14.49 7.89
CA ARG A 137 4.51 -13.98 8.40
C ARG A 137 3.90 -12.89 7.54
N ALA A 138 4.64 -12.29 6.60
CA ALA A 138 4.17 -11.18 5.80
C ALA A 138 3.62 -11.63 4.43
N HIS A 139 2.38 -11.24 4.11
CA HIS A 139 1.85 -11.33 2.76
C HIS A 139 2.51 -10.27 1.89
N ILE A 140 3.34 -10.66 0.91
CA ILE A 140 3.94 -9.71 -0.04
C ILE A 140 3.05 -9.62 -1.26
N LEU A 141 2.67 -8.40 -1.62
CA LEU A 141 1.89 -8.14 -2.83
C LEU A 141 2.53 -7.00 -3.62
N SER A 142 2.82 -7.22 -4.90
CA SER A 142 3.24 -6.11 -5.77
C SER A 142 2.04 -5.32 -6.26
N THR A 143 2.23 -4.02 -6.50
CA THR A 143 1.19 -3.13 -7.04
C THR A 143 0.63 -3.64 -8.37
N ARG A 144 1.46 -4.23 -9.22
CA ARG A 144 1.01 -4.86 -10.46
C ARG A 144 0.11 -6.06 -10.21
N THR A 145 0.52 -6.99 -9.36
CA THR A 145 -0.30 -8.18 -9.06
C THR A 145 -1.58 -7.80 -8.33
N TRP A 146 -1.54 -6.79 -7.47
CA TRP A 146 -2.72 -6.18 -6.85
C TRP A 146 -3.77 -5.77 -7.91
N LEU A 147 -3.37 -4.95 -8.89
CA LEU A 147 -4.27 -4.49 -9.96
C LEU A 147 -4.84 -5.66 -10.77
N ILE A 148 -3.99 -6.62 -11.15
CA ILE A 148 -4.42 -7.81 -11.91
C ILE A 148 -5.44 -8.64 -11.11
N SER A 149 -5.22 -8.80 -9.81
CA SER A 149 -6.14 -9.54 -8.94
C SER A 149 -7.46 -8.80 -8.72
N LEU A 150 -7.46 -7.46 -8.66
CA LEU A 150 -8.70 -6.68 -8.65
C LEU A 150 -9.50 -6.83 -9.95
N GLU A 151 -8.85 -6.86 -11.11
CA GLU A 151 -9.51 -7.10 -12.40
C GLU A 151 -10.14 -8.50 -12.44
N ARG A 152 -9.38 -9.53 -12.04
CA ARG A 152 -9.88 -10.91 -11.97
C ARG A 152 -11.07 -11.07 -11.03
N ALA A 153 -11.14 -10.24 -10.00
CA ALA A 153 -12.25 -10.19 -9.06
C ALA A 153 -13.44 -9.32 -9.51
N GLY A 154 -13.34 -8.64 -10.66
CA GLY A 154 -14.37 -7.74 -11.15
C GLY A 154 -14.46 -6.39 -10.41
N VAL A 155 -13.50 -6.08 -9.53
CA VAL A 155 -13.45 -4.80 -8.79
C VAL A 155 -13.07 -3.64 -9.72
N ILE A 156 -12.23 -3.92 -10.71
CA ILE A 156 -11.93 -2.98 -11.80
C ILE A 156 -12.17 -3.61 -13.16
N PRO A 157 -12.55 -2.83 -14.19
CA PRO A 157 -12.74 -3.36 -15.53
C PRO A 157 -11.46 -3.84 -16.22
N SER A 158 -10.33 -3.15 -15.98
CA SER A 158 -9.04 -3.54 -16.55
C SER A 158 -7.85 -3.03 -15.73
N ALA A 159 -6.96 -3.94 -15.32
CA ALA A 159 -5.68 -3.58 -14.72
C ALA A 159 -4.77 -2.90 -15.74
N ARG A 160 -4.79 -3.39 -16.99
CA ARG A 160 -3.99 -2.84 -18.10
C ARG A 160 -4.29 -1.36 -18.33
N ASP A 161 -5.56 -0.95 -18.27
CA ASP A 161 -5.92 0.44 -18.47
C ASP A 161 -5.41 1.34 -17.34
N VAL A 162 -5.45 0.85 -16.09
CA VAL A 162 -4.85 1.56 -14.96
C VAL A 162 -3.34 1.70 -15.17
N ILE A 163 -2.63 0.61 -15.46
CA ILE A 163 -1.18 0.61 -15.71
C ILE A 163 -0.81 1.57 -16.84
N ASN A 164 -1.57 1.56 -17.94
CA ASN A 164 -1.36 2.49 -19.04
C ASN A 164 -1.53 3.94 -18.58
N LYS A 165 -2.54 4.27 -17.76
CA LYS A 165 -2.70 5.64 -17.23
C LYS A 165 -1.51 6.07 -16.36
N ILE A 166 -0.95 5.16 -15.55
CA ILE A 166 0.28 5.41 -14.78
C ILE A 166 1.42 5.81 -15.73
N ALA A 167 1.63 5.03 -16.80
CA ALA A 167 2.63 5.30 -17.83
C ALA A 167 2.42 6.66 -18.53
N HIS A 168 1.19 6.96 -18.95
CA HIS A 168 0.85 8.25 -19.57
C HIS A 168 1.05 9.43 -18.60
N GLY A 169 0.92 9.20 -17.30
CA GLY A 169 1.23 10.17 -16.25
C GLY A 169 2.73 10.45 -16.08
N GLY A 170 3.62 9.72 -16.77
CA GLY A 170 5.06 9.88 -16.68
C GLY A 170 5.75 8.99 -15.65
N ARG A 171 5.08 7.91 -15.20
CA ARG A 171 5.63 6.94 -14.26
C ARG A 171 5.55 5.53 -14.82
N GLU A 172 6.63 4.77 -14.73
CA GLU A 172 6.62 3.36 -15.13
C GLU A 172 6.35 2.47 -13.93
N LEU A 173 5.30 1.66 -14.02
CA LEU A 173 5.00 0.65 -13.00
C LEU A 173 5.91 -0.56 -13.21
N SER A 174 6.64 -0.96 -12.18
CA SER A 174 7.46 -2.17 -12.14
C SER A 174 6.76 -3.40 -12.73
N GLU A 175 7.52 -4.23 -13.45
CA GLU A 175 7.06 -5.52 -14.00
C GLU A 175 7.01 -6.63 -12.94
N LEU A 176 7.43 -6.34 -11.70
CA LEU A 176 7.40 -7.29 -10.59
C LEU A 176 5.99 -7.89 -10.40
N GLN A 177 5.92 -9.21 -10.46
CA GLN A 177 4.72 -9.97 -10.09
C GLN A 177 5.00 -10.76 -8.81
N ALA A 178 4.58 -10.19 -7.68
CA ALA A 178 4.67 -10.85 -6.37
C ALA A 178 3.27 -11.00 -5.77
N ASP A 179 2.90 -12.22 -5.44
CA ASP A 179 1.80 -12.55 -4.54
C ASP A 179 2.26 -13.74 -3.71
N ARG A 180 2.83 -13.44 -2.54
CA ARG A 180 3.39 -14.44 -1.64
C ARG A 180 2.61 -14.38 -0.33
N PRO A 181 1.71 -15.35 -0.08
CA PRO A 181 0.97 -15.43 1.17
C PRO A 181 1.89 -15.48 2.38
N GLY A 182 1.51 -14.76 3.43
CA GLY A 182 2.09 -14.91 4.75
C GLY A 182 1.50 -16.12 5.46
N VAL A 183 2.18 -16.63 6.48
CA VAL A 183 1.69 -17.70 7.34
C VAL A 183 1.27 -17.09 8.69
N GLY A 184 -0.03 -17.09 8.94
CA GLY A 184 -0.62 -16.76 10.24
C GLY A 184 -1.02 -18.02 11.01
N ASP A 185 -1.62 -17.81 12.18
CA ASP A 185 -1.97 -18.89 13.11
C ASP A 185 -3.05 -19.82 12.53
N ASP A 186 -3.94 -19.28 11.69
CA ASP A 186 -5.00 -20.03 10.99
C ASP A 186 -4.57 -20.58 9.62
N GLY A 187 -3.30 -20.42 9.25
CA GLY A 187 -2.73 -20.88 7.98
C GLY A 187 -2.32 -19.74 7.05
N LYS A 188 -2.28 -20.01 5.74
CA LYS A 188 -1.86 -19.02 4.74
C LYS A 188 -2.89 -17.88 4.66
N SER A 189 -2.40 -16.64 4.59
CA SER A 189 -3.24 -15.47 4.39
C SER A 189 -3.92 -15.48 3.02
N ALA A 190 -5.14 -14.93 2.97
CA ALA A 190 -5.85 -14.67 1.72
C ALA A 190 -6.48 -13.28 1.81
N TRP A 191 -6.04 -12.36 0.95
CA TRP A 191 -6.50 -10.97 0.97
C TRP A 191 -7.73 -10.74 0.09
N LEU A 192 -7.82 -11.42 -1.06
CA LEU A 192 -8.85 -11.11 -2.07
C LEU A 192 -10.26 -11.38 -1.56
N GLY A 193 -10.45 -12.44 -0.77
CA GLY A 193 -11.75 -12.75 -0.15
C GLY A 193 -12.26 -11.65 0.80
N GLN A 194 -11.35 -10.87 1.40
CA GLN A 194 -11.69 -9.74 2.28
C GLN A 194 -12.10 -8.50 1.47
N VAL A 195 -11.69 -8.41 0.20
CA VAL A 195 -12.04 -7.33 -0.72
C VAL A 195 -13.35 -7.63 -1.47
N VAL A 196 -13.57 -8.89 -1.88
CA VAL A 196 -14.67 -9.30 -2.77
C VAL A 196 -15.93 -9.76 -2.03
N GLY A 197 -15.82 -10.19 -0.76
CA GLY A 197 -16.94 -10.78 0.00
C GLY A 197 -18.10 -9.84 0.35
N ARG A 198 -18.15 -8.62 -0.18
CA ARG A 198 -19.14 -7.60 0.18
C ARG A 198 -20.38 -7.54 -0.72
N ASP A 199 -20.36 -8.09 -1.93
CA ASP A 199 -21.51 -7.99 -2.85
C ASP A 199 -22.53 -9.15 -2.74
N GLY A 200 -22.37 -10.05 -1.74
CA GLY A 200 -23.14 -11.29 -1.64
C GLY A 200 -24.05 -11.46 -0.41
N SER A 201 -24.11 -10.51 0.53
CA SER A 201 -24.82 -10.72 1.81
C SER A 201 -25.59 -9.50 2.32
N THR A 202 -26.52 -8.98 1.52
CA THR A 202 -27.64 -8.15 2.01
C THR A 202 -28.85 -8.32 1.09
N ALA A 203 -29.42 -9.52 1.01
CA ALA A 203 -30.78 -9.74 0.47
C ALA A 203 -31.32 -11.14 0.78
N ALA A 204 -31.37 -11.54 2.06
CA ALA A 204 -32.30 -12.58 2.52
C ALA A 204 -32.21 -12.68 4.04
N SER A 205 -33.17 -12.07 4.73
CA SER A 205 -33.91 -12.66 5.86
C SER A 205 -34.42 -11.53 6.73
N GLU A 206 -35.59 -11.01 6.38
CA GLU A 206 -36.54 -10.40 7.32
C GLU A 206 -37.84 -10.13 6.54
N LYS A 207 -38.67 -11.17 6.44
CA LYS A 207 -40.14 -11.11 6.39
C LYS A 207 -40.67 -12.53 6.39
N ASP A 208 -40.56 -13.15 7.56
CA ASP A 208 -41.48 -14.20 8.03
C ASP A 208 -41.54 -14.08 9.55
N GLN A 209 -42.33 -13.10 10.00
CA GLN A 209 -42.98 -13.05 11.31
C GLN A 209 -43.91 -11.83 11.35
N ALA A 210 -45.15 -12.02 10.92
CA ALA A 210 -46.38 -11.47 11.48
C ALA A 210 -47.58 -11.99 10.67
#